data_AF-A0A524H802-F1
#
_entry.id   AF-A0A524H802-F1
#
_cell.length_a   1.000
_cell.length_b   1.000
_cell.length_c   1.000
_cell.angle_alpha   90.00
_cell.angle_beta   90.00
_cell.angle_gamma   90.00
#
_symmetry.space_group_name_H-M   'P 1'
#
loop_
_entity.id
_entity.type
_entity.pdbx_description
1 polymer ?
#
loop_
_entity_poly.entity_id
_entity_poly.type
_entity_poly.pdbx_seq_one_letter_code
_entity_poly.pdbx_strand_id
1 'polypeptide(L)'
;MKKNRPLPSTEMSNRRSANIDRLSTLQIVKLINSEDVLVAPAVGKESKKIAAAVNMIVEHFKNNGRLFYAGAGTSGRLGVLDASECPPTFGVSPRLVQGIIAGGKRALVRAIEGAEDFASDGADAINKHKISAKDVVVGIAACGLTPFVQAALKQAAKKGAGTIFITCSSMAVKDIPADITINPVVGPEVITGSTRMKAGTATKLVLNLLTTTAMIKMGKVYGNLMVDLRATNNKLRDRSIRIVSQITGLSRSRSAGLLNDAEGKVKTAIVMHFRNVDLKGAVGILNQCRQSLRKAMGPIK
;
A
#
# COMPACT_ATOMS: atom_id res chain seq x y z
N MET A 1 -6.18 -38.76 -13.17
CA MET A 1 -5.16 -38.09 -14.01
C MET A 1 -5.39 -36.58 -13.97
N LYS A 2 -4.57 -35.81 -13.25
CA LYS A 2 -4.67 -34.33 -13.25
C LYS A 2 -4.25 -33.86 -14.64
N LYS A 3 -5.19 -33.32 -15.44
CA LYS A 3 -4.93 -32.68 -16.73
C LYS A 3 -3.72 -31.74 -16.59
N ASN A 4 -2.74 -31.83 -17.51
CA ASN A 4 -1.61 -30.91 -17.64
C ASN A 4 -2.15 -29.46 -17.68
N ARG A 5 -2.23 -28.81 -16.52
CA ARG A 5 -2.47 -27.37 -16.47
C ARG A 5 -1.19 -26.69 -16.93
N PRO A 6 -1.25 -25.74 -17.88
CA PRO A 6 -0.09 -24.94 -18.20
C PRO A 6 0.47 -24.30 -16.91
N LEU A 7 1.80 -24.22 -16.81
CA LEU A 7 2.48 -23.64 -15.65
C LEU A 7 2.23 -22.12 -15.60
N PRO A 8 1.92 -21.54 -14.42
CA PRO A 8 1.90 -20.09 -14.26
C PRO A 8 3.17 -19.45 -14.79
N SER A 9 3.08 -18.23 -15.34
CA SER A 9 4.26 -17.50 -15.82
C SER A 9 5.32 -17.31 -14.72
N THR A 10 4.90 -17.34 -13.45
CA THR A 10 5.76 -17.29 -12.26
C THR A 10 6.57 -18.56 -12.03
N GLU A 11 6.13 -19.70 -12.57
CA GLU A 11 6.79 -21.02 -12.44
C GLU A 11 7.58 -21.41 -13.70
N MET A 12 7.52 -20.59 -14.75
CA MET A 12 8.30 -20.82 -15.97
C MET A 12 9.79 -20.54 -15.73
N SER A 13 10.65 -21.27 -16.45
CA SER A 13 12.09 -21.01 -16.44
C SER A 13 12.43 -19.77 -17.27
N ASN A 14 13.36 -18.94 -16.78
CA ASN A 14 13.93 -17.84 -17.53
C ASN A 14 15.16 -18.31 -18.33
N ARG A 15 15.05 -18.27 -19.67
CA ARG A 15 16.15 -18.66 -20.56
C ARG A 15 17.43 -17.84 -20.35
N ARG A 16 17.31 -16.57 -19.95
CA ARG A 16 18.45 -15.67 -19.73
C ARG A 16 19.28 -16.06 -18.49
N SER A 17 18.71 -16.81 -17.55
CA SER A 17 19.37 -17.26 -16.32
C SER A 17 19.58 -18.77 -16.26
N ALA A 18 19.48 -19.49 -17.39
CA ALA A 18 19.60 -20.95 -17.43
C ALA A 18 20.92 -21.48 -16.83
N ASN A 19 22.00 -20.71 -16.92
CA ASN A 19 23.33 -21.04 -16.38
C ASN A 19 23.80 -20.01 -15.34
N ILE A 20 22.87 -19.42 -14.58
CA ILE A 20 23.19 -18.34 -13.62
C ILE A 20 24.21 -18.76 -12.55
N ASP A 21 24.27 -20.04 -12.22
CA ASP A 21 25.19 -20.69 -11.29
C ASP A 21 26.65 -20.71 -11.78
N ARG A 22 26.88 -20.52 -13.09
CA ARG A 22 28.22 -20.50 -13.72
C ARG A 22 28.75 -19.09 -13.98
N LEU A 23 27.93 -18.07 -13.72
CA LEU A 23 28.30 -16.68 -13.94
C LEU A 23 29.18 -16.17 -12.80
N SER A 24 30.08 -15.22 -13.09
CA SER A 24 30.76 -14.47 -12.03
C SER A 24 29.76 -13.65 -11.23
N THR A 25 30.10 -13.29 -9.99
CA THR A 25 29.25 -12.48 -9.10
C THR A 25 28.75 -11.20 -9.78
N LEU A 26 29.62 -10.49 -10.52
CA LEU A 26 29.25 -9.27 -11.24
C LEU A 26 28.23 -9.55 -12.35
N GLN A 27 28.39 -10.65 -13.09
CA GLN A 27 27.44 -11.06 -14.13
C GLN A 27 26.08 -11.45 -13.54
N ILE A 28 26.06 -12.14 -12.39
CA ILE A 28 24.83 -12.46 -11.66
C ILE A 28 24.10 -11.16 -11.27
N VAL A 29 24.79 -10.21 -10.66
CA VAL A 29 24.21 -8.92 -10.25
C VAL A 29 23.64 -8.15 -11.45
N LYS A 30 24.39 -8.05 -12.55
CA LYS A 30 23.93 -7.38 -13.79
C LYS A 30 22.72 -8.08 -14.40
N LEU A 31 22.70 -9.41 -14.39
CA LEU A 31 21.56 -10.19 -14.90
C LEU A 31 20.29 -9.92 -14.08
N ILE A 32 20.39 -10.01 -12.75
CA ILE A 32 19.26 -9.71 -11.84
C ILE A 32 18.76 -8.28 -12.08
N ASN A 33 19.66 -7.29 -12.10
CA ASN A 33 19.26 -5.90 -12.32
C ASN A 33 18.58 -5.69 -13.68
N SER A 34 19.06 -6.35 -14.74
CA SER A 34 18.44 -6.26 -16.07
C SER A 34 17.02 -6.84 -16.12
N GLU A 35 16.70 -7.77 -15.23
CA GLU A 35 15.36 -8.33 -15.06
C GLU A 35 14.47 -7.40 -14.23
N ASP A 36 15.02 -6.76 -13.18
CA ASP A 36 14.30 -5.78 -12.36
C ASP A 36 13.81 -4.57 -13.16
N VAL A 37 14.54 -4.16 -14.21
CA VAL A 37 14.12 -3.07 -15.13
C VAL A 37 12.73 -3.32 -15.73
N LEU A 38 12.32 -4.58 -15.90
CA LEU A 38 11.04 -4.96 -16.49
C LEU A 38 9.85 -4.68 -15.55
N VAL A 39 10.11 -4.48 -14.25
CA VAL A 39 9.06 -4.39 -13.23
C VAL A 39 8.25 -3.10 -13.32
N ALA A 40 8.91 -1.93 -13.38
CA ALA A 40 8.22 -0.66 -13.40
C ALA A 40 7.32 -0.47 -14.65
N PRO A 41 7.75 -0.83 -15.88
CA PRO A 41 6.88 -0.82 -17.04
C PRO A 41 5.67 -1.75 -16.90
N ALA A 42 5.83 -2.95 -16.31
CA ALA A 42 4.72 -3.88 -16.08
C ALA A 42 3.66 -3.28 -15.13
N VAL A 43 4.10 -2.60 -14.07
CA VAL A 43 3.19 -1.86 -13.16
C VAL A 43 2.53 -0.68 -13.89
N GLY A 44 3.28 0.04 -14.72
CA GLY A 44 2.76 1.17 -15.50
C GLY A 44 1.61 0.79 -16.45
N LYS A 45 1.66 -0.41 -17.04
CA LYS A 45 0.57 -0.95 -17.88
C LYS A 45 -0.75 -1.14 -17.12
N GLU A 46 -0.70 -1.35 -15.81
CA GLU A 46 -1.89 -1.53 -14.97
C GLU A 46 -2.42 -0.21 -14.37
N SER A 47 -1.86 0.95 -14.76
CA SER A 47 -2.18 2.27 -14.20
C SER A 47 -3.68 2.59 -14.13
N LYS A 48 -4.46 2.26 -15.18
CA LYS A 48 -5.92 2.48 -15.18
C LYS A 48 -6.63 1.68 -14.09
N LYS A 49 -6.24 0.42 -13.88
CA LYS A 49 -6.84 -0.44 -12.84
C LYS A 49 -6.38 -0.04 -11.44
N ILE A 50 -5.12 0.35 -11.29
CA ILE A 50 -4.59 0.92 -10.05
C ILE A 50 -5.38 2.19 -9.69
N ALA A 51 -5.64 3.08 -10.65
CA ALA A 51 -6.45 4.28 -10.43
C ALA A 51 -7.90 3.94 -10.03
N ALA A 52 -8.53 2.94 -10.66
CA ALA A 52 -9.85 2.47 -10.28
C ALA A 52 -9.88 1.91 -8.84
N ALA A 53 -8.88 1.10 -8.47
CA ALA A 53 -8.71 0.58 -7.12
C ALA A 53 -8.52 1.70 -6.09
N VAL A 54 -7.72 2.71 -6.40
CA VAL A 54 -7.55 3.89 -5.55
C VAL A 54 -8.89 4.62 -5.35
N ASN A 55 -9.68 4.81 -6.41
CA ASN A 55 -10.98 5.48 -6.31
C ASN A 55 -11.93 4.72 -5.37
N MET A 56 -12.00 3.40 -5.51
CA MET A 56 -12.78 2.54 -4.60
C MET A 56 -12.31 2.68 -3.15
N ILE A 57 -11.00 2.61 -2.90
CA ILE A 57 -10.42 2.77 -1.56
C ILE A 57 -10.76 4.14 -0.96
N VAL A 58 -10.63 5.21 -1.74
CA VAL A 58 -10.92 6.58 -1.30
C VAL A 58 -12.40 6.76 -0.96
N GLU A 59 -13.30 6.16 -1.73
CA GLU A 59 -14.74 6.17 -1.43
C GLU A 59 -15.03 5.47 -0.09
N HIS A 60 -14.46 4.28 0.12
CA HIS A 60 -14.65 3.53 1.36
C HIS A 60 -14.06 4.28 2.56
N PHE A 61 -12.87 4.88 2.44
CA PHE A 61 -12.29 5.72 3.49
C PHE A 61 -13.19 6.92 3.87
N LYS A 62 -13.82 7.57 2.88
CA LYS A 62 -14.77 8.67 3.16
C LYS A 62 -16.03 8.19 3.90
N ASN A 63 -16.39 6.93 3.74
CA ASN A 63 -17.51 6.28 4.42
C ASN A 63 -17.08 5.55 5.71
N ASN A 64 -15.95 5.94 6.31
CA ASN A 64 -15.38 5.36 7.54
C ASN A 64 -14.98 3.87 7.41
N GLY A 65 -14.68 3.44 6.19
CA GLY A 65 -14.12 2.15 5.85
C GLY A 65 -12.63 2.02 6.17
N ARG A 66 -12.14 0.79 6.11
CA ARG A 66 -10.72 0.44 6.26
C ARG A 66 -10.22 -0.35 5.05
N LEU A 67 -8.91 -0.38 4.89
CA LEU A 67 -8.21 -1.16 3.87
C LEU A 67 -7.48 -2.34 4.53
N PHE A 68 -7.70 -3.54 4.00
CA PHE A 68 -7.03 -4.76 4.45
C PHE A 68 -6.26 -5.40 3.32
N TYR A 69 -4.98 -5.70 3.56
CA TYR A 69 -4.19 -6.59 2.71
C TYR A 69 -4.27 -8.01 3.24
N ALA A 70 -4.49 -9.00 2.37
CA ALA A 70 -4.49 -10.41 2.74
C ALA A 70 -3.55 -11.19 1.83
N GLY A 71 -2.54 -11.85 2.40
CA GLY A 71 -1.55 -12.61 1.65
C GLY A 71 -0.81 -13.66 2.48
N ALA A 72 -0.05 -14.51 1.81
CA ALA A 72 0.86 -15.46 2.45
C ALA A 72 2.33 -15.14 2.10
N GLY A 73 3.26 -15.66 2.89
CA GLY A 73 4.70 -15.51 2.65
C GLY A 73 5.11 -14.06 2.36
N THR A 74 5.87 -13.86 1.28
CA THR A 74 6.33 -12.52 0.84
C THR A 74 5.17 -11.56 0.59
N SER A 75 4.08 -12.04 -0.04
CA SER A 75 2.91 -11.20 -0.36
C SER A 75 2.26 -10.64 0.91
N GLY A 76 2.06 -11.49 1.92
CA GLY A 76 1.53 -11.06 3.22
C GLY A 76 2.48 -10.10 3.95
N ARG A 77 3.79 -10.34 3.89
CA ARG A 77 4.80 -9.45 4.49
C ARG A 77 4.80 -8.06 3.84
N LEU A 78 4.70 -7.98 2.51
CA LEU A 78 4.62 -6.72 1.79
C LEU A 78 3.35 -5.93 2.13
N GLY A 79 2.21 -6.61 2.29
CA GLY A 79 0.98 -5.99 2.78
C GLY A 79 1.15 -5.41 4.19
N VAL A 80 1.81 -6.14 5.10
CA VAL A 80 2.10 -5.64 6.45
C VAL A 80 3.08 -4.47 6.43
N LEU A 81 4.10 -4.52 5.57
CA LEU A 81 5.08 -3.43 5.39
C LEU A 81 4.37 -2.13 5.00
N ASP A 82 3.60 -2.14 3.91
CA ASP A 82 2.89 -0.94 3.41
C ASP A 82 1.90 -0.39 4.44
N ALA A 83 1.15 -1.26 5.12
CA ALA A 83 0.25 -0.87 6.20
C ALA A 83 0.98 -0.20 7.38
N SER A 84 2.16 -0.70 7.75
CA SER A 84 2.96 -0.19 8.87
C SER A 84 3.53 1.21 8.62
N GLU A 85 3.74 1.57 7.35
CA GLU A 85 4.26 2.87 6.95
C GLU A 85 3.18 3.95 6.87
N CYS A 86 1.89 3.57 6.82
CA CYS A 86 0.79 4.53 6.72
C CYS A 86 0.67 5.47 7.94
N PRO A 87 0.70 5.01 9.20
CA PRO A 87 0.61 5.88 10.38
C PRO A 87 1.73 6.93 10.50
N PRO A 88 3.03 6.60 10.40
CA PRO A 88 4.08 7.62 10.51
C PRO A 88 4.12 8.57 9.30
N THR A 89 3.72 8.10 8.11
CA THR A 89 3.75 8.90 6.87
C THR A 89 2.55 9.84 6.73
N PHE A 90 1.34 9.36 7.00
CA PHE A 90 0.10 10.10 6.73
C PHE A 90 -0.69 10.47 8.01
N GLY A 91 -0.12 10.16 9.18
CA GLY A 91 -0.69 10.49 10.49
C GLY A 91 -1.98 9.75 10.83
N VAL A 92 -2.36 8.75 10.03
CA VAL A 92 -3.59 7.99 10.17
C VAL A 92 -3.53 6.97 11.30
N SER A 93 -4.69 6.49 11.72
CA SER A 93 -4.78 5.39 12.69
C SER A 93 -4.18 4.10 12.11
N PRO A 94 -3.45 3.29 12.89
CA PRO A 94 -3.04 1.94 12.50
C PRO A 94 -4.20 1.00 12.13
N ARG A 95 -5.44 1.38 12.45
CA ARG A 95 -6.65 0.61 12.07
C ARG A 95 -7.14 0.91 10.67
N LEU A 96 -6.70 2.01 10.04
CA LEU A 96 -7.19 2.43 8.73
C LEU A 96 -6.66 1.53 7.61
N VAL A 97 -5.40 1.12 7.69
CA VAL A 97 -4.75 0.20 6.74
C VAL A 97 -4.10 -0.91 7.54
N GLN A 98 -4.42 -2.17 7.23
CA GLN A 98 -3.98 -3.33 8.02
C GLN A 98 -3.50 -4.46 7.10
N GLY A 99 -2.43 -5.15 7.50
CA GLY A 99 -1.95 -6.36 6.82
C GLY A 99 -2.35 -7.62 7.57
N ILE A 100 -2.93 -8.58 6.85
CA ILE A 100 -3.29 -9.92 7.29
C ILE A 100 -2.36 -10.90 6.57
N ILE A 101 -1.59 -11.65 7.34
CA ILE A 101 -0.67 -12.66 6.84
C ILE A 101 -1.12 -14.06 7.27
N ALA A 102 -1.14 -15.01 6.33
CA ALA A 102 -1.37 -16.43 6.61
C ALA A 102 -0.35 -16.94 7.64
N GLY A 103 -0.80 -17.71 8.64
CA GLY A 103 0.03 -18.12 9.78
C GLY A 103 0.28 -17.04 10.85
N GLY A 104 -0.29 -15.84 10.67
CA GLY A 104 -0.31 -14.78 11.68
C GLY A 104 1.06 -14.14 11.98
N LYS A 105 1.20 -13.48 13.13
CA LYS A 105 2.38 -12.67 13.47
C LYS A 105 3.71 -13.42 13.36
N ARG A 106 3.73 -14.73 13.67
CA ARG A 106 4.95 -15.56 13.56
C ARG A 106 5.46 -15.63 12.11
N ALA A 107 4.55 -15.60 11.13
CA ALA A 107 4.87 -15.63 9.71
C ALA A 107 5.68 -14.41 9.22
N LEU A 108 5.69 -13.31 9.99
CA LEU A 108 6.44 -12.09 9.66
C LEU A 108 7.94 -12.33 9.66
N VAL A 109 8.43 -13.13 10.61
CA VAL A 109 9.88 -13.34 10.84
C VAL A 109 10.34 -14.77 10.50
N ARG A 110 9.40 -15.72 10.37
CA ARG A 110 9.70 -17.11 10.00
C ARG A 110 8.70 -17.58 8.95
N ALA A 111 9.12 -18.41 8.00
CA ALA A 111 8.18 -19.07 7.11
C ALA A 111 7.35 -20.09 7.91
N ILE A 112 6.07 -20.22 7.57
CA ILE A 112 5.19 -21.26 8.11
C ILE A 112 4.70 -22.04 6.90
N GLU A 113 5.30 -23.21 6.68
CA GLU A 113 4.94 -24.07 5.56
C GLU A 113 3.48 -24.52 5.65
N GLY A 114 2.79 -24.58 4.50
CA GLY A 114 1.39 -24.97 4.39
C GLY A 114 0.36 -23.94 4.87
N ALA A 115 0.76 -22.86 5.55
CA ALA A 115 -0.18 -21.83 6.02
C ALA A 115 -1.02 -21.21 4.89
N GLU A 116 -0.47 -21.19 3.68
CA GLU A 116 -1.10 -20.61 2.49
C GLU A 116 -2.18 -21.50 1.87
N ASP A 117 -2.18 -22.80 2.20
CA ASP A 117 -3.09 -23.82 1.67
C ASP A 117 -4.39 -23.94 2.47
N PHE A 118 -4.43 -23.41 3.69
CA PHE A 118 -5.63 -23.43 4.54
C PHE A 118 -6.62 -22.33 4.14
N ALA A 119 -7.56 -22.69 3.26
CA ALA A 119 -8.65 -21.80 2.83
C ALA A 119 -9.52 -21.31 4.00
N SER A 120 -9.80 -22.16 5.00
CA SER A 120 -10.58 -21.80 6.19
C SER A 120 -10.00 -20.58 6.90
N ASP A 121 -8.68 -20.57 7.09
CA ASP A 121 -7.96 -19.51 7.80
C ASP A 121 -8.09 -18.16 7.10
N GLY A 122 -8.18 -18.16 5.77
CA GLY A 122 -8.43 -16.97 4.97
C GLY A 122 -9.79 -16.36 5.27
N ALA A 123 -10.85 -17.18 5.24
CA ALA A 123 -12.20 -16.73 5.57
C ALA A 123 -12.34 -16.30 7.04
N ASP A 124 -11.73 -17.06 7.96
CA ASP A 124 -11.74 -16.76 9.39
C ASP A 124 -11.01 -15.47 9.72
N ALA A 125 -9.92 -15.16 8.99
CA ALA A 125 -9.24 -13.88 9.15
C ALA A 125 -10.17 -12.70 8.81
N ILE A 126 -11.00 -12.81 7.76
CA ILE A 126 -11.99 -11.78 7.41
C ILE A 126 -13.05 -11.64 8.51
N ASN A 127 -13.51 -12.75 9.06
CA ASN A 127 -14.48 -12.76 10.16
C ASN A 127 -13.90 -12.12 11.44
N LYS A 128 -12.68 -12.51 11.82
CA LYS A 128 -11.99 -12.04 13.02
C LYS A 128 -11.74 -10.53 13.02
N HIS A 129 -11.42 -9.95 11.86
CA HIS A 129 -11.20 -8.50 11.72
C HIS A 129 -12.51 -7.70 11.62
N LYS A 130 -13.66 -8.38 11.68
CA LYS A 130 -14.99 -7.79 11.55
C LYS A 130 -15.09 -6.94 10.28
N ILE A 131 -14.59 -7.49 9.17
CA ILE A 131 -14.66 -6.84 7.86
C ILE A 131 -16.13 -6.82 7.42
N SER A 132 -16.54 -5.72 6.80
CA SER A 132 -17.93 -5.42 6.40
C SER A 132 -17.98 -4.72 5.05
N ALA A 133 -19.18 -4.43 4.55
CA ALA A 133 -19.39 -3.68 3.30
C ALA A 133 -18.79 -2.26 3.26
N LYS A 134 -18.34 -1.73 4.41
CA LYS A 134 -17.62 -0.45 4.46
C LYS A 134 -16.14 -0.59 4.11
N ASP A 135 -15.59 -1.80 4.16
CA ASP A 135 -14.16 -2.05 4.04
C ASP A 135 -13.77 -2.49 2.63
N VAL A 136 -12.48 -2.38 2.31
CA VAL A 136 -11.88 -2.92 1.09
C VAL A 136 -10.86 -3.98 1.45
N VAL A 137 -10.89 -5.12 0.76
CA VAL A 137 -9.93 -6.22 0.91
C VAL A 137 -9.14 -6.39 -0.38
N VAL A 138 -7.82 -6.30 -0.25
CA VAL A 138 -6.85 -6.54 -1.32
C VAL A 138 -6.19 -7.90 -1.07
N GLY A 139 -6.55 -8.89 -1.88
CA GLY A 139 -5.90 -10.19 -1.88
C GLY A 139 -4.61 -10.15 -2.71
N ILE A 140 -3.52 -10.72 -2.20
CA ILE A 140 -2.20 -10.66 -2.83
C ILE A 140 -1.64 -12.08 -2.99
N ALA A 141 -1.52 -12.54 -4.23
CA ALA A 141 -0.91 -13.83 -4.56
C ALA A 141 -0.18 -13.76 -5.91
N ALA A 142 1.15 -13.80 -5.89
CA ALA A 142 1.98 -13.70 -7.10
C ALA A 142 1.64 -14.76 -8.16
N CYS A 143 1.53 -16.04 -7.77
CA CYS A 143 1.11 -17.14 -8.64
C CYS A 143 -0.40 -17.14 -8.92
N GLY A 144 -1.16 -16.48 -8.04
CA GLY A 144 -2.59 -16.30 -8.07
C GLY A 144 -3.44 -17.55 -7.79
N LEU A 145 -2.85 -18.59 -7.21
CA LEU A 145 -3.56 -19.83 -6.86
C LEU A 145 -3.70 -20.06 -5.35
N THR A 146 -3.19 -19.15 -4.52
CA THR A 146 -3.09 -19.32 -3.06
C THR A 146 -4.48 -19.47 -2.38
N PRO A 147 -4.82 -20.65 -1.83
CA PRO A 147 -6.14 -20.92 -1.26
C PRO A 147 -6.57 -19.95 -0.15
N PHE A 148 -5.67 -19.59 0.76
CA PHE A 148 -5.91 -18.59 1.81
C PHE A 148 -6.45 -17.27 1.24
N VAL A 149 -5.80 -16.76 0.18
CA VAL A 149 -6.15 -15.46 -0.43
C VAL A 149 -7.48 -15.55 -1.16
N GLN A 150 -7.72 -16.63 -1.88
CA GLN A 150 -8.98 -16.84 -2.60
C GLN A 150 -10.17 -16.91 -1.63
N ALA A 151 -10.02 -17.63 -0.51
CA ALA A 151 -11.05 -17.75 0.50
C ALA A 151 -11.29 -16.42 1.22
N ALA A 152 -10.23 -15.66 1.52
CA ALA A 152 -10.34 -14.31 2.07
C ALA A 152 -11.14 -13.37 1.15
N LEU A 153 -10.84 -13.36 -0.16
CA LEU A 153 -11.59 -12.53 -1.12
C LEU A 153 -13.04 -12.98 -1.26
N LYS A 154 -13.30 -14.29 -1.37
CA LYS A 154 -14.67 -14.84 -1.40
C LYS A 154 -15.48 -14.45 -0.17
N GLN A 155 -14.88 -14.52 1.02
CA GLN A 155 -15.56 -14.16 2.26
C GLN A 155 -15.77 -12.64 2.36
N ALA A 156 -14.83 -11.82 1.89
CA ALA A 156 -15.00 -10.38 1.83
C ALA A 156 -16.16 -9.97 0.90
N ALA A 157 -16.22 -10.56 -0.29
CA ALA A 157 -17.30 -10.35 -1.25
C ALA A 157 -18.67 -10.76 -0.68
N LYS A 158 -18.75 -11.91 0.00
CA LYS A 158 -19.99 -12.34 0.71
C LYS A 158 -20.47 -11.34 1.76
N LYS A 159 -19.55 -10.56 2.37
CA LYS A 159 -19.88 -9.50 3.32
C LYS A 159 -20.15 -8.15 2.67
N GLY A 160 -20.13 -8.07 1.34
CA GLY A 160 -20.32 -6.87 0.56
C GLY A 160 -19.13 -5.90 0.57
N ALA A 161 -17.96 -6.33 1.04
CA ALA A 161 -16.75 -5.50 1.01
C ALA A 161 -16.24 -5.34 -0.42
N GLY A 162 -15.64 -4.19 -0.74
CA GLY A 162 -14.95 -4.02 -2.02
C GLY A 162 -13.74 -4.96 -2.10
N THR A 163 -13.53 -5.58 -3.26
CA THR A 163 -12.50 -6.60 -3.45
C THR A 163 -11.53 -6.26 -4.58
N ILE A 164 -10.24 -6.29 -4.26
CA ILE A 164 -9.16 -6.08 -5.23
C ILE A 164 -8.24 -7.29 -5.17
N PHE A 165 -7.75 -7.73 -6.33
CA PHE A 165 -6.80 -8.83 -6.42
C PHE A 165 -5.52 -8.39 -7.12
N ILE A 166 -4.38 -8.67 -6.50
CA ILE A 166 -3.04 -8.41 -7.06
C ILE A 166 -2.37 -9.76 -7.35
N THR A 167 -1.96 -9.95 -8.59
CA THR A 167 -1.20 -11.13 -9.05
C THR A 167 -0.15 -10.74 -10.09
N CYS A 168 0.75 -11.66 -10.43
CA CYS A 168 1.74 -11.48 -11.50
C CYS A 168 1.67 -12.63 -12.52
N SER A 169 0.55 -13.37 -12.49
CA SER A 169 0.32 -14.55 -13.31
C SER A 169 -0.75 -14.24 -14.37
N SER A 170 -0.41 -14.46 -15.64
CA SER A 170 -1.33 -14.24 -16.77
C SER A 170 -2.56 -15.15 -16.74
N MET A 171 -2.49 -16.30 -16.06
CA MET A 171 -3.55 -17.31 -16.05
C MET A 171 -4.47 -17.23 -14.83
N ALA A 172 -4.04 -16.58 -13.74
CA ALA A 172 -4.77 -16.60 -12.48
C ALA A 172 -5.96 -15.61 -12.39
N VAL A 173 -6.18 -14.81 -13.43
CA VAL A 173 -7.18 -13.73 -13.43
C VAL A 173 -8.62 -14.25 -13.54
N LYS A 174 -8.85 -15.42 -14.15
CA LYS A 174 -10.21 -15.85 -14.51
C LYS A 174 -11.02 -16.49 -13.38
N ASP A 175 -10.37 -17.01 -12.34
CA ASP A 175 -11.02 -17.87 -11.33
C ASP A 175 -11.16 -17.21 -9.95
N ILE A 176 -10.70 -15.96 -9.79
CA ILE A 176 -10.73 -15.25 -8.51
C ILE A 176 -11.80 -14.15 -8.55
N PRO A 177 -12.86 -14.23 -7.73
CA PRO A 177 -13.89 -13.20 -7.68
C PRO A 177 -13.32 -11.97 -6.97
N ALA A 178 -12.92 -10.98 -7.76
CA ALA A 178 -12.54 -9.65 -7.30
C ALA A 178 -13.14 -8.59 -8.23
N ASP A 179 -13.60 -7.49 -7.68
CA ASP A 179 -14.16 -6.37 -8.45
C ASP A 179 -13.11 -5.75 -9.37
N ILE A 180 -11.85 -5.72 -8.92
CA ILE A 180 -10.71 -5.21 -9.69
C ILE A 180 -9.53 -6.16 -9.58
N THR A 181 -8.98 -6.61 -10.72
CA THR A 181 -7.74 -7.38 -10.77
C THR A 181 -6.59 -6.58 -11.38
N ILE A 182 -5.54 -6.33 -10.59
CA ILE A 182 -4.28 -5.71 -10.99
C ILE A 182 -3.25 -6.82 -11.26
N ASN A 183 -2.80 -6.94 -12.51
CA ASN A 183 -1.92 -8.04 -12.94
C ASN A 183 -0.66 -7.54 -13.67
N PRO A 184 0.32 -6.95 -12.96
CA PRO A 184 1.61 -6.61 -13.55
C PRO A 184 2.39 -7.89 -13.91
N VAL A 185 2.28 -8.33 -15.16
CA VAL A 185 2.99 -9.52 -15.66
C VAL A 185 4.49 -9.19 -15.84
N VAL A 186 5.32 -9.68 -14.93
CA VAL A 186 6.78 -9.45 -14.90
C VAL A 186 7.62 -10.53 -15.58
N GLY A 187 6.97 -11.59 -16.08
CA GLY A 187 7.61 -12.74 -16.70
C GLY A 187 8.32 -13.69 -15.72
N PRO A 188 9.03 -14.70 -16.24
CA PRO A 188 9.77 -15.69 -15.46
C PRO A 188 10.81 -15.06 -14.53
N GLU A 189 10.95 -15.58 -13.31
CA GLU A 189 11.97 -15.14 -12.35
C GLU A 189 13.36 -15.68 -12.73
N VAL A 190 14.43 -14.98 -12.32
CA VAL A 190 15.82 -15.42 -12.56
C VAL A 190 16.14 -16.76 -11.87
N ILE A 191 15.54 -16.99 -10.70
CA ILE A 191 15.45 -18.30 -10.05
C ILE A 191 14.01 -18.74 -10.24
N THR A 192 13.79 -19.82 -11.00
CA THR A 192 12.46 -20.36 -11.30
C THR A 192 11.60 -20.47 -10.04
N GLY A 193 10.39 -19.89 -10.06
CA GLY A 193 9.45 -19.91 -8.92
C GLY A 193 9.76 -18.92 -7.79
N SER A 194 10.92 -18.22 -7.80
CA SER A 194 11.32 -17.30 -6.72
C SER A 194 10.60 -15.95 -6.81
N THR A 195 9.27 -15.97 -6.68
CA THR A 195 8.39 -14.79 -6.79
C THR A 195 8.62 -13.70 -5.74
N ARG A 196 9.49 -13.94 -4.76
CA ARG A 196 9.98 -12.89 -3.85
C ARG A 196 10.78 -11.79 -4.57
N MET A 197 11.20 -12.05 -5.81
CA MET A 197 12.01 -11.15 -6.64
C MET A 197 11.12 -10.18 -7.43
N LYS A 198 11.00 -10.29 -8.76
CA LYS A 198 10.28 -9.30 -9.57
C LYS A 198 8.82 -9.18 -9.19
N ALA A 199 8.13 -10.30 -8.96
CA ALA A 199 6.72 -10.27 -8.58
C ALA A 199 6.50 -9.59 -7.22
N GLY A 200 7.40 -9.83 -6.25
CA GLY A 200 7.44 -9.13 -4.98
C GLY A 200 7.68 -7.62 -5.15
N THR A 201 8.64 -7.24 -6.00
CA THR A 201 8.92 -5.83 -6.32
C THR A 201 7.71 -5.15 -6.97
N ALA A 202 7.08 -5.78 -7.97
CA ALA A 202 5.88 -5.27 -8.62
C ALA A 202 4.73 -5.08 -7.62
N THR A 203 4.53 -6.07 -6.75
CA THR A 203 3.54 -6.01 -5.67
C THR A 203 3.82 -4.80 -4.77
N LYS A 204 5.05 -4.61 -4.30
CA LYS A 204 5.43 -3.44 -3.49
C LYS A 204 5.07 -2.12 -4.17
N LEU A 205 5.42 -1.97 -5.44
CA LEU A 205 5.12 -0.76 -6.21
C LEU A 205 3.61 -0.51 -6.30
N VAL A 206 2.81 -1.55 -6.57
CA VAL A 206 1.34 -1.43 -6.59
C VAL A 206 0.80 -1.02 -5.22
N LEU A 207 1.21 -1.66 -4.12
CA LEU A 207 0.74 -1.33 -2.77
C LEU A 207 1.06 0.13 -2.42
N ASN A 208 2.29 0.58 -2.70
CA ASN A 208 2.66 1.97 -2.46
C ASN A 208 1.85 2.95 -3.30
N LEU A 209 1.52 2.59 -4.56
CA LEU A 209 0.63 3.40 -5.40
C LEU A 209 -0.79 3.46 -4.82
N LEU A 210 -1.33 2.35 -4.29
CA LEU A 210 -2.66 2.32 -3.69
C LEU A 210 -2.75 3.26 -2.49
N THR A 211 -1.89 3.09 -1.48
CA THR A 211 -1.94 3.89 -0.25
C THR A 211 -1.50 5.31 -0.46
N THR A 212 -0.39 5.55 -1.15
CA THR A 212 0.11 6.93 -1.37
C THR A 212 -0.90 7.75 -2.15
N THR A 213 -1.46 7.21 -3.24
CA THR A 213 -2.44 7.94 -4.05
C THR A 213 -3.74 8.14 -3.27
N ALA A 214 -4.23 7.13 -2.56
CA ALA A 214 -5.42 7.29 -1.71
C ALA A 214 -5.22 8.39 -0.66
N MET A 215 -4.07 8.44 0.01
CA MET A 215 -3.76 9.44 1.03
C MET A 215 -3.61 10.85 0.44
N ILE A 216 -3.03 10.99 -0.76
CA ILE A 216 -3.04 12.25 -1.51
C ILE A 216 -4.49 12.72 -1.74
N LYS A 217 -5.36 11.83 -2.21
CA LYS A 217 -6.78 12.15 -2.47
C LYS A 217 -7.58 12.43 -1.19
N MET A 218 -7.14 11.91 -0.05
CA MET A 218 -7.69 12.20 1.29
C MET A 218 -7.10 13.48 1.93
N GLY A 219 -6.29 14.26 1.20
CA GLY A 219 -5.76 15.54 1.68
C GLY A 219 -4.60 15.42 2.68
N LYS A 220 -3.92 14.27 2.72
CA LYS A 220 -2.76 14.03 3.61
C LYS A 220 -1.46 14.68 3.13
N VAL A 221 -1.46 15.19 1.89
CA VAL A 221 -0.30 15.78 1.21
C VAL A 221 -0.68 17.16 0.66
N TYR A 222 0.27 18.10 0.68
CA TYR A 222 0.15 19.41 0.03
C TYR A 222 1.33 19.65 -0.91
N GLY A 223 1.05 19.85 -2.20
CA GLY A 223 2.11 19.78 -3.22
C GLY A 223 2.74 18.38 -3.18
N ASN A 224 4.02 18.30 -2.82
CA ASN A 224 4.75 17.06 -2.55
C ASN A 224 5.16 16.92 -1.06
N LEU A 225 4.60 17.75 -0.18
CA LEU A 225 4.97 17.82 1.24
C LEU A 225 4.02 16.99 2.09
N MET A 226 4.63 16.19 2.98
CA MET A 226 3.95 15.37 3.98
C MET A 226 3.44 16.26 5.11
N VAL A 227 2.27 16.88 4.96
CA VAL A 227 1.74 17.88 5.91
C VAL A 227 0.93 17.28 7.06
N ASP A 228 0.70 15.97 7.05
CA ASP A 228 -0.08 15.25 8.07
C ASP A 228 0.77 14.19 8.78
N LEU A 229 2.10 14.40 8.87
CA LEU A 229 3.01 13.49 9.57
C LEU A 229 2.80 13.52 11.09
N ARG A 230 3.16 12.43 11.77
CA ARG A 230 3.29 12.41 13.24
C ARG A 230 4.74 12.64 13.64
N ALA A 231 5.01 13.72 14.36
CA ALA A 231 6.35 14.01 14.88
C ALA A 231 6.72 13.11 16.08
N THR A 232 6.94 11.81 15.84
CA THR A 232 7.27 10.83 16.90
C THR A 232 8.74 10.78 17.27
N ASN A 233 9.61 11.52 16.57
CA ASN A 233 11.04 11.60 16.84
C ASN A 233 11.61 12.95 16.38
N ASN A 234 12.86 13.23 16.79
CA ASN A 234 13.54 14.49 16.50
C ASN A 234 13.65 14.79 14.99
N LYS A 235 13.92 13.77 14.16
CA LYS A 235 13.97 13.93 12.69
C LYS A 235 12.63 14.41 12.12
N LEU A 236 11.52 13.83 12.60
CA LEU A 236 10.19 14.19 12.15
C LEU A 236 9.76 15.56 12.69
N ARG A 237 10.13 15.93 13.93
CA ARG A 237 9.90 17.28 14.46
C ARG A 237 10.63 18.35 13.64
N ASP A 238 11.90 18.12 13.32
CA ASP A 238 12.69 19.03 12.50
C ASP A 238 12.15 19.13 11.06
N ARG A 239 11.68 18.02 10.48
CA ARG A 239 10.94 18.03 9.20
C ARG A 239 9.66 18.85 9.29
N SER A 240 8.88 18.72 10.35
CA SER A 240 7.66 19.51 10.55
C SER A 240 7.96 21.02 10.56
N ILE A 241 8.99 21.44 11.28
CA ILE A 241 9.41 22.85 11.34
C ILE A 241 9.80 23.34 9.93
N ARG A 242 10.63 22.58 9.19
CA ARG A 242 11.00 22.93 7.81
C ARG A 242 9.80 23.08 6.88
N ILE A 243 8.82 22.18 6.97
CA ILE A 243 7.61 22.25 6.13
C ILE A 243 6.81 23.51 6.45
N VAL A 244 6.63 23.82 7.74
CA VAL A 244 5.96 25.06 8.16
C VAL A 244 6.73 26.28 7.64
N SER A 245 8.05 26.34 7.83
CA SER A 245 8.89 27.44 7.31
C SER A 245 8.80 27.59 5.79
N GLN A 246 8.90 26.49 5.05
CA GLN A 246 8.84 26.49 3.59
C GLN A 246 7.49 27.02 3.07
N ILE A 247 6.39 26.66 3.72
CA ILE A 247 5.05 27.05 3.26
C ILE A 247 4.67 28.47 3.71
N THR A 248 5.08 28.88 4.91
CA THR A 248 4.68 30.17 5.51
C THR A 248 5.70 31.30 5.29
N GLY A 249 6.93 30.97 4.90
CA GLY A 249 8.05 31.93 4.85
C GLY A 249 8.57 32.38 6.22
N LEU A 250 8.06 31.82 7.32
CA LEU A 250 8.49 32.17 8.67
C LEU A 250 9.91 31.65 8.97
N SER A 251 10.61 32.35 9.86
CA SER A 251 11.87 31.86 10.43
C SER A 251 11.68 30.54 11.17
N ARG A 252 12.76 29.78 11.33
CA ARG A 252 12.73 28.49 12.04
C ARG A 252 12.17 28.61 13.46
N SER A 253 12.55 29.65 14.20
CA SER A 253 12.07 29.90 15.56
C SER A 253 10.56 30.17 15.59
N ARG A 254 10.06 31.06 14.72
CA ARG A 254 8.62 31.34 14.60
C ARG A 254 7.82 30.11 14.14
N SER A 255 8.37 29.34 13.22
CA SER A 255 7.76 28.09 12.75
C SER A 255 7.68 27.04 13.86
N ALA A 256 8.69 26.97 14.73
CA ALA A 256 8.68 26.07 15.88
C ALA A 256 7.65 26.49 16.93
N GLY A 257 7.52 27.79 17.20
CA GLY A 257 6.46 28.34 18.07
C GLY A 257 5.07 27.99 17.55
N LEU A 258 4.78 28.34 16.29
CA LEU A 258 3.51 28.06 15.63
C LEU A 258 3.18 26.56 15.61
N LEU A 259 4.18 25.70 15.42
CA LEU A 259 4.00 24.26 15.47
C LEU A 259 3.66 23.76 16.89
N ASN A 260 4.22 24.37 17.93
CA ASN A 260 3.86 24.05 19.32
C ASN A 260 2.42 24.49 19.62
N ASP A 261 2.01 25.68 19.18
CA ASP A 261 0.64 26.18 19.34
C ASP A 261 -0.38 25.28 18.62
N ALA A 262 0.06 24.62 17.54
CA ALA A 262 -0.71 23.63 16.80
C ALA A 262 -0.58 22.20 17.33
N GLU A 263 -0.03 21.99 18.53
CA GLU A 263 0.21 20.67 19.15
C GLU A 263 1.01 19.70 18.26
N GLY A 264 1.99 20.23 17.52
CA GLY A 264 2.81 19.44 16.60
C GLY A 264 2.15 19.12 15.25
N LYS A 265 0.91 19.60 15.00
CA LYS A 265 0.16 19.34 13.76
C LYS A 265 0.51 20.36 12.69
N VAL A 266 1.35 19.96 11.73
CA VAL A 266 1.83 20.82 10.64
C VAL A 266 0.70 21.47 9.85
N LYS A 267 -0.30 20.69 9.43
CA LYS A 267 -1.44 21.21 8.67
C LYS A 267 -2.19 22.30 9.42
N THR A 268 -2.42 22.09 10.72
CA THR A 268 -3.09 23.04 11.60
C THR A 268 -2.27 24.31 11.77
N ALA A 269 -0.96 24.19 12.03
CA ALA A 269 -0.04 25.32 12.15
C ALA A 269 -0.12 26.23 10.92
N ILE A 270 -0.09 25.65 9.73
CA ILE A 270 -0.16 26.40 8.46
C ILE A 270 -1.50 27.14 8.32
N VAL A 271 -2.62 26.51 8.71
CA VAL A 271 -3.93 27.16 8.66
C VAL A 271 -4.03 28.28 9.69
N MET A 272 -3.52 28.09 10.91
CA MET A 272 -3.46 29.15 11.93
C MET A 272 -2.75 30.40 11.38
N HIS A 273 -1.64 30.21 10.67
CA HIS A 273 -0.90 31.30 10.04
C HIS A 273 -1.70 32.01 8.93
N PHE A 274 -2.19 31.29 7.92
CA PHE A 274 -2.84 31.94 6.77
C PHE A 274 -4.24 32.47 7.07
N ARG A 275 -4.94 31.89 8.05
CA ARG A 275 -6.29 32.30 8.43
C ARG A 275 -6.33 33.23 9.63
N ASN A 276 -5.20 33.44 10.30
CA ASN A 276 -5.08 34.21 11.52
C ASN A 276 -6.09 33.77 12.59
N VAL A 277 -6.09 32.46 12.89
CA VAL A 277 -6.99 31.82 13.86
C VAL A 277 -6.21 30.97 14.84
N ASP A 278 -6.83 30.68 15.98
CA ASP A 278 -6.31 29.75 16.97
C ASP A 278 -6.41 28.28 16.51
N LEU A 279 -5.92 27.37 17.36
CA LEU A 279 -5.98 25.93 17.15
C LEU A 279 -7.41 25.44 16.83
N LYS A 280 -8.40 25.89 17.60
CA LYS A 280 -9.80 25.45 17.45
C LYS A 280 -10.39 25.92 16.12
N GLY A 281 -10.15 27.18 15.75
CA GLY A 281 -10.56 27.75 14.47
C GLY A 281 -9.90 27.04 13.30
N ALA A 282 -8.59 26.78 13.37
CA ALA A 282 -7.87 26.06 12.31
C ALA A 282 -8.39 24.62 12.12
N VAL A 283 -8.67 23.90 13.20
CA VAL A 283 -9.29 22.57 13.15
C VAL A 283 -10.69 22.63 12.52
N GLY A 284 -11.49 23.63 12.88
CA GLY A 284 -12.81 23.87 12.29
C GLY A 284 -12.75 24.08 10.77
N ILE A 285 -11.86 24.95 10.30
CA ILE A 285 -11.65 25.23 8.87
C ILE A 285 -11.19 23.97 8.13
N LEU A 286 -10.25 23.22 8.70
CA LEU A 286 -9.76 21.96 8.11
C LEU A 286 -10.90 20.93 7.94
N ASN A 287 -11.78 20.82 8.93
CA ASN A 287 -12.94 19.92 8.85
C ASN A 287 -13.92 20.35 7.74
N GLN A 288 -14.24 21.64 7.67
CA GLN A 288 -15.09 22.20 6.60
C GLN A 288 -14.48 21.98 5.20
N CYS A 289 -13.16 22.08 5.10
CA CYS A 289 -12.40 21.88 3.86
C CYS A 289 -12.06 20.41 3.56
N ARG A 290 -12.67 19.44 4.28
CA ARG A 290 -12.41 18.00 4.13
C ARG A 290 -10.92 17.66 4.16
N GLN A 291 -10.20 18.26 5.12
CA GLN A 291 -8.77 18.08 5.36
C GLN A 291 -7.83 18.52 4.22
N SER A 292 -8.35 19.21 3.19
CA SER A 292 -7.54 19.78 2.12
C SER A 292 -6.87 21.07 2.58
N LEU A 293 -5.56 21.04 2.79
CA LEU A 293 -4.78 22.23 3.17
C LEU A 293 -4.90 23.35 2.12
N ARG A 294 -4.85 23.00 0.83
CA ARG A 294 -4.96 23.97 -0.27
C ARG A 294 -6.27 24.77 -0.20
N LYS A 295 -7.38 24.12 0.14
CA LYS A 295 -8.67 24.81 0.33
C LYS A 295 -8.70 25.59 1.64
N ALA A 296 -8.16 25.02 2.72
CA ALA A 296 -8.19 25.60 4.06
C ALA A 296 -7.36 26.88 4.20
N MET A 297 -6.28 27.06 3.44
CA MET A 297 -5.51 28.31 3.44
C MET A 297 -6.28 29.48 2.82
N GLY A 298 -7.20 29.22 1.89
CA GLY A 298 -7.85 30.26 1.09
C GLY A 298 -6.91 30.91 0.07
N PRO A 299 -7.30 32.05 -0.55
CA PRO A 299 -6.42 32.80 -1.44
C PRO A 299 -5.19 33.26 -0.67
N ILE A 300 -4.01 32.91 -1.17
CA ILE A 300 -2.75 33.42 -0.64
C ILE A 300 -2.64 34.87 -1.14
N LYS A 301 -2.62 35.83 -0.22
CA LYS A 301 -2.33 37.25 -0.54
C LYS A 301 -0.86 37.44 -0.86
#